data_AF-A0A1G7SPP7-F1
#
_entry.id   AF-A0A1G7SPP7-F1
#
_cell.length_a   1.000
_cell.length_b   1.000
_cell.length_c   1.000
_cell.angle_alpha   90.00
_cell.angle_beta   90.00
_cell.angle_gamma   90.00
#
_symmetry.space_group_name_H-M   'P 1'
#
loop_
_entity.id
_entity.type
_entity.pdbx_description
1 polymer ?
#
loop_
_entity_poly.entity_id
_entity_poly.type
_entity_poly.pdbx_seq_one_letter_code
_entity_poly.pdbx_strand_id
1 'polypeptide(L)'
;MPEPRRTTLVDEPRPVLGLPGGAFVVLVAVEVADDVVLTLSATGPAADDARARSLEEHDAWARRVRAALDAGRRDTMEPPPRRPADDLSDLGVELTDDVGTTYGWVRGVAGHEDDAWRYVLELRPAPPAAARALRIRVGDGEPVVLDLPPRDGR
;
A
#
# COMPACT_ATOMS: atom_id res chain seq x y z
N MET A 1 -13.09 -18.82 -16.08
CA MET A 1 -12.58 -19.39 -14.82
C MET A 1 -13.19 -18.58 -13.70
N PRO A 2 -13.71 -19.20 -12.63
CA PRO A 2 -14.22 -18.45 -11.48
C PRO A 2 -13.07 -17.71 -10.80
N GLU A 3 -13.29 -16.45 -10.40
CA GLU A 3 -12.31 -15.70 -9.61
C GLU A 3 -12.12 -16.38 -8.24
N PRO A 4 -10.87 -16.50 -7.75
CA PRO A 4 -10.64 -17.06 -6.43
C PRO A 4 -11.31 -16.18 -5.36
N ARG A 5 -12.04 -16.79 -4.43
CA ARG A 5 -12.63 -16.08 -3.30
C ARG A 5 -11.51 -15.50 -2.43
N ARG A 6 -11.45 -14.16 -2.36
CA ARG A 6 -10.59 -13.43 -1.42
C ARG A 6 -11.25 -13.38 -0.04
N THR A 7 -10.46 -13.67 0.99
CA THR A 7 -10.87 -13.49 2.39
C THR A 7 -10.23 -12.20 2.90
N THR A 8 -11.05 -11.27 3.40
CA THR A 8 -10.55 -10.03 4.03
C THR A 8 -10.36 -10.28 5.53
N LEU A 9 -9.21 -9.88 6.08
CA LEU A 9 -8.86 -10.08 7.50
C LEU A 9 -8.95 -8.80 8.35
N VAL A 10 -9.20 -7.66 7.70
CA VAL A 10 -9.32 -6.35 8.36
C VAL A 10 -10.70 -5.79 8.05
N ASP A 11 -11.54 -5.70 9.09
CA ASP A 11 -12.92 -5.20 8.96
C ASP A 11 -12.98 -3.66 8.91
N GLU A 12 -12.01 -2.99 9.55
CA GLU A 12 -11.91 -1.54 9.63
C GLU A 12 -10.44 -1.10 9.55
N PRO A 13 -10.13 0.07 8.95
CA PRO A 13 -8.75 0.57 8.89
C PRO A 13 -8.09 0.68 10.27
N ARG A 14 -6.87 0.15 10.41
CA ARG A 14 -6.13 0.15 11.68
C ARG A 14 -4.84 0.96 11.56
N PRO A 15 -4.56 1.92 12.47
CA PRO A 15 -3.25 2.57 12.53
C PRO A 15 -2.15 1.55 12.83
N VAL A 16 -1.06 1.59 12.06
CA VAL A 16 0.08 0.66 12.20
C VAL A 16 1.41 1.37 12.42
N LEU A 17 1.49 2.65 12.07
CA LEU A 17 2.68 3.47 12.29
C LEU A 17 2.27 4.94 12.48
N GLY A 18 2.80 5.59 13.51
CA GLY A 18 2.69 7.04 13.66
C GLY A 18 3.78 7.76 12.87
N LEU A 19 3.42 8.83 12.19
CA LEU A 19 4.33 9.69 11.43
C LEU A 19 4.43 11.07 12.09
N PRO A 20 5.50 11.84 11.84
CA PRO A 20 5.62 13.22 12.32
C PRO A 20 4.44 14.09 11.87
N GLY A 21 4.08 15.10 12.67
CA GLY A 21 3.01 16.04 12.33
C GLY A 21 1.58 15.48 12.49
N GLY A 22 1.42 14.36 13.20
CA GLY A 22 0.10 13.78 13.50
C GLY A 22 -0.50 12.97 12.34
N ALA A 23 0.31 12.58 11.36
CA ALA A 23 -0.09 11.60 10.36
C ALA A 23 0.06 10.17 10.91
N PHE A 24 -0.71 9.23 10.37
CA PHE A 24 -0.65 7.82 10.70
C PHE A 24 -0.73 6.99 9.42
N VAL A 25 0.11 5.96 9.31
CA VAL A 25 -0.09 4.91 8.30
C VAL A 25 -1.18 3.98 8.82
N VAL A 26 -2.12 3.66 7.96
CA VAL A 26 -3.24 2.76 8.26
C VAL A 26 -3.18 1.53 7.37
N LEU A 27 -3.36 0.36 7.98
CA LEU A 27 -3.65 -0.88 7.29
C LEU A 27 -5.14 -0.90 6.97
N VAL A 28 -5.47 -0.67 5.71
CA VAL A 28 -6.85 -0.55 5.21
C VAL A 28 -7.45 -1.92 4.95
N ALA A 29 -6.68 -2.82 4.33
CA ALA A 29 -7.16 -4.14 3.99
C ALA A 29 -6.01 -5.16 3.97
N VAL A 30 -6.35 -6.40 4.34
CA VAL A 30 -5.50 -7.57 4.12
C VAL A 30 -6.38 -8.63 3.50
N GLU A 31 -6.10 -8.96 2.25
CA GLU A 31 -6.85 -9.96 1.50
C GLU A 31 -5.99 -11.19 1.27
N VAL A 32 -6.58 -12.37 1.44
CA VAL A 32 -5.87 -13.63 1.23
C VAL A 32 -6.64 -14.52 0.25
N ALA A 33 -5.95 -14.95 -0.81
CA ALA A 33 -6.38 -15.97 -1.76
C ALA A 33 -5.19 -16.86 -2.11
N ASP A 34 -4.76 -16.86 -3.38
CA ASP A 34 -3.54 -17.52 -3.87
C ASP A 34 -2.26 -16.69 -3.57
N ASP A 35 -2.46 -15.46 -3.11
CA ASP A 35 -1.49 -14.49 -2.63
C ASP A 35 -2.02 -13.79 -1.36
N VAL A 36 -1.17 -12.96 -0.74
CA VAL A 36 -1.58 -11.98 0.28
C VAL A 36 -1.49 -10.59 -0.35
N VAL A 37 -2.59 -9.84 -0.29
CA VAL A 37 -2.62 -8.44 -0.72
C VAL A 37 -2.82 -7.53 0.48
N LEU A 38 -1.87 -6.63 0.71
CA LEU A 38 -1.92 -5.61 1.75
C LEU A 38 -2.28 -4.27 1.11
N THR A 39 -3.22 -3.54 1.68
CA THR A 39 -3.50 -2.14 1.30
C THR A 39 -3.17 -1.23 2.48
N LEU A 40 -2.23 -0.33 2.27
CA LEU A 40 -1.86 0.75 3.17
C LEU A 40 -2.42 2.08 2.64
N SER A 41 -2.65 3.01 3.57
CA SER A 41 -2.92 4.42 3.29
C SER A 41 -2.34 5.26 4.43
N ALA A 42 -2.53 6.57 4.40
CA ALA A 42 -2.21 7.44 5.52
C ALA A 42 -3.32 8.47 5.78
N THR A 43 -3.49 8.82 7.06
CA THR A 43 -4.52 9.73 7.53
C THR A 43 -3.96 10.71 8.55
N GLY A 44 -4.68 11.78 8.85
CA GLY A 44 -4.31 12.80 9.83
C GLY A 44 -3.80 14.10 9.21
N PRO A 45 -3.61 15.18 10.00
CA PRO A 45 -3.42 16.53 9.47
C PRO A 45 -2.25 16.65 8.49
N ALA A 46 -1.08 16.10 8.84
CA ALA A 46 0.07 16.14 7.93
C ALA A 46 -0.12 15.30 6.66
N ALA A 47 -0.93 14.24 6.70
CA ALA A 47 -1.27 13.44 5.52
C ALA A 47 -2.23 14.19 4.59
N ASP A 48 -3.18 14.93 5.15
CA ASP A 48 -4.11 15.79 4.41
C ASP A 48 -3.36 16.95 3.73
N ASP A 49 -2.45 17.60 4.45
CA ASP A 49 -1.60 18.66 3.91
C ASP A 49 -0.70 18.17 2.76
N ALA A 50 -0.11 16.98 2.93
CA ALA A 50 0.72 16.36 1.89
C ALA A 50 -0.11 15.96 0.66
N ARG A 51 -1.34 15.47 0.84
CA ARG A 51 -2.29 15.19 -0.24
C ARG A 51 -2.62 16.46 -1.02
N ALA A 52 -2.97 17.54 -0.33
CA ALA A 52 -3.29 18.82 -0.96
C ALA A 52 -2.11 19.36 -1.79
N ARG A 53 -0.91 19.34 -1.20
CA ARG A 53 0.32 19.77 -1.88
C ARG A 53 0.64 18.92 -3.11
N SER A 54 0.52 17.59 -3.00
CA SER A 54 0.78 16.69 -4.12
C SER A 54 -0.15 16.96 -5.30
N LEU A 55 -1.43 17.24 -5.04
CA LEU A 55 -2.38 17.61 -6.09
C LEU A 55 -1.96 18.89 -6.80
N GLU A 56 -1.59 19.94 -6.05
CA GLU A 56 -1.11 21.20 -6.62
C GLU A 56 0.17 21.03 -7.46
N GLU A 57 1.13 20.25 -6.96
CA GLU A 57 2.40 19.96 -7.64
C GLU A 57 2.17 19.15 -8.92
N HIS A 58 1.31 18.14 -8.87
CA HIS A 58 0.99 17.30 -10.02
C HIS A 58 0.22 18.09 -11.09
N ASP A 59 -0.71 18.96 -10.69
CA ASP A 59 -1.41 19.86 -11.61
C ASP A 59 -0.45 20.85 -12.27
N ALA A 60 0.49 21.41 -11.51
CA ALA A 60 1.52 22.29 -12.05
C ALA A 60 2.44 21.55 -13.04
N TRP A 61 2.86 20.34 -12.70
CA TRP A 61 3.64 19.49 -13.60
C TRP A 61 2.87 19.14 -14.87
N ALA A 62 1.60 18.72 -14.76
CA ALA A 62 0.78 18.37 -15.91
C ALA A 62 0.61 19.53 -16.89
N ARG A 63 0.46 20.77 -16.38
CA ARG A 63 0.44 21.99 -17.21
C ARG A 63 1.77 22.20 -17.94
N ARG A 64 2.91 22.04 -17.26
CA ARG A 64 4.24 22.19 -17.88
C ARG A 64 4.49 21.14 -18.96
N VAL A 65 4.17 19.87 -18.68
CA VAL A 65 4.31 18.78 -19.65
C VAL A 65 3.43 19.01 -20.88
N ARG A 66 2.16 19.41 -20.70
CA ARG A 66 1.28 19.73 -21.82
C ARG A 66 1.85 20.86 -22.68
N ALA A 67 2.29 21.96 -22.07
CA ALA A 67 2.91 23.07 -22.80
C ALA A 67 4.20 22.65 -23.54
N ALA A 68 4.99 21.75 -22.97
CA ALA A 68 6.18 21.21 -23.64
C ALA A 68 5.83 20.31 -24.83
N LEU A 69 4.80 19.46 -24.70
CA LEU A 69 4.28 18.62 -25.77
C LEU A 69 3.70 19.45 -26.92
N ASP A 70 2.91 20.48 -26.62
CA ASP A 70 2.34 21.40 -27.60
C ASP A 70 3.45 22.16 -28.37
N ALA A 71 4.57 22.44 -27.71
CA ALA A 71 5.76 23.06 -28.30
C ALA A 71 6.70 22.05 -28.99
N GLY A 72 6.37 20.76 -29.05
CA GLY A 72 7.19 19.72 -29.68
C GLY A 72 8.46 19.31 -28.92
N ARG A 73 8.63 19.72 -27.66
CA ARG A 73 9.85 19.52 -26.85
C ARG A 73 9.82 18.24 -26.00
N ARG A 74 9.64 17.09 -26.65
CA ARG A 74 9.49 15.78 -25.97
C ARG A 74 10.74 15.33 -25.21
N ASP A 75 11.91 15.75 -25.67
CA ASP A 75 13.22 15.47 -25.09
C ASP A 75 13.49 16.22 -23.78
N THR A 76 12.67 17.23 -23.45
CA THR A 76 12.80 18.04 -22.23
C THR A 76 11.71 17.79 -21.19
N MET A 77 10.97 16.67 -21.30
CA MET A 77 9.89 16.38 -20.36
C MET A 77 10.44 16.08 -18.96
N GLU A 78 10.02 16.89 -17.99
CA GLU A 78 10.28 16.65 -16.57
C GLU A 78 9.56 15.37 -16.11
N PRO A 79 10.19 14.53 -15.26
CA PRO A 79 9.49 13.41 -14.64
C PRO A 79 8.35 13.92 -13.74
N PRO A 80 7.31 13.10 -13.51
CA PRO A 80 6.26 13.45 -12.58
C PRO A 80 6.83 13.68 -11.17
N PRO A 81 6.23 14.59 -10.38
CA PRO A 81 6.57 14.71 -8.97
C PRO A 81 6.24 13.40 -8.24
N ARG A 82 6.93 13.16 -7.11
CA ARG A 82 6.61 12.04 -6.23
C ARG A 82 5.17 12.16 -5.72
N ARG A 83 4.52 11.02 -5.53
CA ARG A 83 3.20 10.91 -4.90
C ARG A 83 3.37 10.56 -3.42
N PRO A 84 2.41 10.93 -2.56
CA PRO A 84 2.45 10.57 -1.15
C PRO A 84 2.57 9.05 -0.92
N ALA A 85 1.89 8.23 -1.73
CA ALA A 85 2.04 6.78 -1.67
C ALA A 85 3.46 6.26 -1.96
N ASP A 86 4.32 7.04 -2.64
CA ASP A 86 5.73 6.65 -2.82
C ASP A 86 6.46 6.64 -1.47
N ASP A 87 6.09 7.54 -0.55
CA ASP A 87 6.65 7.56 0.80
C ASP A 87 6.25 6.31 1.60
N LEU A 88 5.04 5.77 1.36
CA LEU A 88 4.64 4.49 1.95
C LEU A 88 5.38 3.32 1.32
N SER A 89 5.71 3.39 0.02
CA SER A 89 6.48 2.34 -0.65
C SER A 89 7.92 2.26 -0.17
N ASP A 90 8.44 3.36 0.38
CA ASP A 90 9.75 3.40 1.03
C ASP A 90 9.72 2.78 2.44
N LEU A 91 8.53 2.61 3.03
CA LEU A 91 8.38 1.89 4.31
C LEU A 91 8.54 0.39 4.06
N GLY A 92 9.54 -0.21 4.72
CA GLY A 92 9.68 -1.66 4.72
C GLY A 92 8.43 -2.33 5.29
N VAL A 93 7.87 -3.30 4.55
CA VAL A 93 6.75 -4.11 5.03
C VAL A 93 7.24 -5.53 5.24
N GLU A 94 7.10 -6.02 6.46
CA GLU A 94 7.41 -7.41 6.81
C GLU A 94 6.12 -8.17 7.09
N LEU A 95 6.01 -9.34 6.47
CA LEU A 95 4.92 -10.28 6.67
C LEU A 95 5.50 -11.62 7.14
N THR A 96 5.01 -12.11 8.27
CA THR A 96 5.35 -13.44 8.81
C THR A 96 4.07 -14.14 9.25
N ASP A 97 4.13 -15.46 9.44
CA ASP A 97 3.07 -16.25 10.06
C ASP A 97 3.59 -17.03 11.28
N ASP A 98 2.73 -17.80 11.92
CA ASP A 98 3.07 -18.63 13.08
C ASP A 98 3.75 -19.96 12.75
N VAL A 99 3.93 -20.28 11.47
CA VAL A 99 4.60 -21.52 11.01
C VAL A 99 5.93 -21.26 10.28
N GLY A 100 6.34 -20.00 10.16
CA GLY A 100 7.64 -19.60 9.61
C GLY A 100 7.69 -19.47 8.09
N THR A 101 6.55 -19.24 7.43
CA THR A 101 6.53 -19.03 5.97
C THR A 101 7.29 -17.76 5.60
N THR A 102 8.17 -17.88 4.61
CA THR A 102 8.84 -16.72 4.02
C THR A 102 8.00 -16.17 2.88
N TYR A 103 7.56 -14.92 3.02
CA TYR A 103 6.81 -14.22 1.98
C TYR A 103 7.75 -13.35 1.14
N GLY A 104 7.69 -13.52 -0.17
CA GLY A 104 8.37 -12.69 -1.16
C GLY A 104 7.43 -11.65 -1.75
N TRP A 105 7.95 -10.44 -1.94
CA TRP A 105 7.27 -9.36 -2.65
C TRP A 105 7.17 -9.68 -4.15
N VAL A 106 5.97 -9.53 -4.71
CA VAL A 106 5.70 -9.77 -6.13
C VAL A 106 5.47 -8.45 -6.86
N ARG A 107 4.63 -7.58 -6.28
CA ARG A 107 4.22 -6.33 -6.91
C ARG A 107 3.84 -5.30 -5.86
N GLY A 108 4.12 -4.04 -6.16
CA GLY A 108 3.61 -2.87 -5.42
C GLY A 108 2.98 -1.87 -6.39
N VAL A 109 1.90 -1.22 -5.99
CA VAL A 109 1.27 -0.13 -6.74
C VAL A 109 1.04 1.04 -5.79
N ALA A 110 1.72 2.15 -6.06
CA ALA A 110 1.62 3.39 -5.28
C ALA A 110 0.74 4.42 -5.97
N GLY A 111 -0.19 4.98 -5.21
CA GLY A 111 -1.13 6.02 -5.60
C GLY A 111 -2.40 5.46 -6.25
N HIS A 112 -3.53 6.08 -5.91
CA HIS A 112 -4.83 5.82 -6.52
C HIS A 112 -5.55 7.15 -6.76
N GLU A 113 -6.48 7.19 -7.72
CA GLU A 113 -7.24 8.41 -8.06
C GLU A 113 -8.01 8.96 -6.84
N ASP A 114 -8.66 8.07 -6.10
CA ASP A 114 -9.44 8.44 -4.90
C ASP A 114 -8.60 8.64 -3.63
N ASP A 115 -7.39 8.06 -3.61
CA ASP A 115 -6.51 8.06 -2.45
C ASP A 115 -5.04 8.15 -2.88
N ALA A 116 -4.48 9.35 -2.76
CA ALA A 116 -3.10 9.66 -3.10
C ALA A 116 -2.08 8.94 -2.23
N TRP A 117 -2.49 8.44 -1.05
CA TRP A 117 -1.67 7.67 -0.13
C TRP A 117 -1.80 6.16 -0.33
N ARG A 118 -2.76 5.70 -1.14
CA ARG A 118 -3.00 4.26 -1.30
C ARG A 118 -1.77 3.54 -1.83
N TYR A 119 -1.30 2.55 -1.09
CA TYR A 119 -0.24 1.64 -1.51
C TYR A 119 -0.70 0.20 -1.38
N VAL A 120 -0.70 -0.53 -2.50
CA VAL A 120 -1.14 -1.93 -2.56
C VAL A 120 0.06 -2.83 -2.81
N LEU A 121 0.31 -3.78 -1.92
CA LEU A 121 1.37 -4.79 -2.04
C LEU A 121 0.78 -6.17 -2.27
N GLU A 122 1.32 -6.92 -3.22
CA GLU A 122 1.06 -8.34 -3.44
C GLU A 122 2.29 -9.15 -2.99
N LEU A 123 2.07 -10.14 -2.13
CA LEU A 123 3.08 -11.03 -1.57
C LEU A 123 2.72 -12.50 -1.80
N ARG A 124 3.74 -13.34 -1.98
CA ARG A 124 3.59 -14.79 -2.18
C ARG A 124 4.57 -15.60 -1.31
N PRO A 125 4.26 -16.86 -0.96
CA PRO A 125 3.08 -17.62 -1.34
C PRO A 125 1.82 -17.20 -0.56
N ALA A 126 0.67 -17.82 -0.85
CA ALA A 126 -0.45 -17.80 0.08
C ALA A 126 -0.04 -18.42 1.44
N PRO A 127 -0.66 -17.99 2.56
CA PRO A 127 -0.44 -18.61 3.86
C PRO A 127 -0.79 -20.10 3.82
N PRO A 128 0.07 -21.00 4.33
CA PRO A 128 -0.21 -22.42 4.36
C PRO A 128 -1.42 -22.72 5.24
N ALA A 129 -2.11 -23.84 4.98
CA ALA A 129 -3.33 -24.21 5.73
C ALA A 129 -3.10 -24.40 7.25
N ALA A 130 -1.84 -24.65 7.65
CA ALA A 130 -1.45 -24.78 9.05
C ALA A 130 -1.28 -23.42 9.78
N ALA A 131 -1.11 -22.32 9.04
CA ALA A 131 -0.98 -20.99 9.62
C ALA A 131 -2.31 -20.52 10.21
N ARG A 132 -2.25 -19.97 11.41
CA ARG A 132 -3.41 -19.47 12.16
C ARG A 132 -3.41 -17.95 12.30
N ALA A 133 -2.27 -17.31 12.11
CA ALA A 133 -2.17 -15.86 12.19
C ALA A 133 -1.12 -15.30 11.24
N LEU A 134 -1.39 -14.11 10.71
CA LEU A 134 -0.41 -13.25 10.04
C LEU A 134 0.06 -12.16 10.99
N ARG A 135 1.36 -11.87 10.96
CA ARG A 135 1.97 -10.72 11.64
C ARG A 135 2.54 -9.78 10.60
N ILE A 136 2.06 -8.55 10.60
CA ILE A 136 2.42 -7.51 9.65
C ILE A 136 3.11 -6.38 10.41
N ARG A 137 4.31 -6.02 9.99
CA ARG A 137 5.05 -4.86 10.50
C ARG A 137 5.31 -3.88 9.37
N VAL A 138 5.08 -2.60 9.63
CA VAL A 138 5.29 -1.51 8.66
C VAL A 138 6.29 -0.52 9.24
N GLY A 139 7.42 -0.34 8.56
CA GLY A 139 8.54 0.47 9.04
C GLY A 139 9.06 -0.04 10.39
N ASP A 140 9.22 0.88 11.33
CA ASP A 140 9.56 0.64 12.73
C ASP A 140 8.33 0.54 13.65
N GLY A 141 7.13 0.44 13.07
CA GLY A 141 5.88 0.30 13.81
C GLY A 141 5.76 -1.04 14.54
N GLU A 142 4.79 -1.11 15.46
CA GLU A 142 4.47 -2.34 16.17
C GLU A 142 3.79 -3.35 15.23
N PRO A 143 4.11 -4.66 15.33
CA PRO A 143 3.45 -5.67 14.54
C PRO A 143 1.95 -5.77 14.84
N VAL A 144 1.13 -5.81 13.78
CA VAL A 144 -0.29 -6.15 13.86
C VAL A 144 -0.46 -7.65 13.62
N VAL A 145 -1.22 -8.30 14.49
CA VAL A 145 -1.57 -9.71 14.36
C VAL A 145 -3.01 -9.85 13.86
N LEU A 146 -3.20 -10.63 12.81
CA LEU A 146 -4.51 -10.92 12.21
C LEU A 146 -4.75 -12.43 12.19
N ASP A 147 -5.90 -12.85 12.69
CA ASP A 147 -6.28 -14.26 12.68
C ASP A 147 -6.62 -14.72 11.26
N LEU A 148 -6.11 -15.87 10.86
CA LEU A 148 -6.47 -16.55 9.63
C LEU A 148 -7.67 -17.47 9.90
N PRO A 149 -8.72 -17.42 9.07
CA PRO A 149 -9.81 -18.36 9.20
C PRO A 149 -9.32 -19.79 8.91
N PRO A 150 -9.92 -20.82 9.51
CA PRO A 150 -9.63 -22.20 9.18
C PRO A 150 -9.77 -22.43 7.67
N ARG A 151 -8.72 -22.98 7.05
CA ARG A 151 -8.76 -23.42 5.66
C ARG A 151 -8.99 -24.91 5.66
N ASP A 152 -10.20 -25.31 5.28
CA ASP A 152 -10.48 -26.72 4.99
C ASP A 152 -9.51 -27.15 3.89
N GLY A 153 -8.67 -28.15 4.20
CA GLY A 153 -7.62 -28.63 3.31
C GLY A 153 -8.21 -28.94 1.94
N ARG A 154 -7.90 -28.09 0.96
CA ARG A 154 -8.19 -28.35 -0.45
C ARG A 154 -7.21 -29.36 -1.02
#